data_AF-A0A7G8UNT7-F1
#
_entry.id   AF-A0A7G8UNT7-F1
#
_cell.length_a   1.000
_cell.length_b   1.000
_cell.length_c   1.000
_cell.angle_alpha   90.00
_cell.angle_beta   90.00
_cell.angle_gamma   90.00
#
_symmetry.space_group_name_H-M   'P 1'
#
loop_
_entity.id
_entity.type
_entity.pdbx_description
1 polymer ?
#
loop_
_entity_poly.entity_id
_entity_poly.type
_entity_poly.pdbx_seq_one_letter_code
_entity_poly.pdbx_strand_id
1 'polypeptide(L)' 'MSYPNNTHETQPETERAVDETYRDMNMDGIQRVEGGGPIRKVNMSEMPKPIRYFGYTVATILLLGTLILLLSDWLS' A
#
# COMPACT_ATOMS: atom_id res chain seq x y z
N MET A 1 -2.67 36.11 41.42
CA MET A 1 -3.51 34.92 41.20
C MET A 1 -3.00 34.20 39.97
N SER A 2 -2.54 32.95 40.10
CA SER A 2 -2.16 32.07 38.98
C SER A 2 -3.26 31.03 38.81
N TYR A 3 -3.82 30.88 37.60
CA TYR A 3 -4.85 29.88 37.33
C TYR A 3 -4.19 28.50 37.15
N PRO A 4 -4.76 27.42 37.71
CA PRO A 4 -4.20 26.09 37.52
C PRO A 4 -4.25 25.69 36.04
N ASN A 5 -3.15 25.13 35.56
CA ASN A 5 -3.01 24.60 34.21
C ASN A 5 -3.90 23.35 34.08
N ASN A 6 -5.08 23.50 33.47
CA ASN A 6 -6.08 22.44 33.29
C ASN A 6 -5.73 21.51 32.11
N THR A 7 -4.49 21.06 32.03
CA THR A 7 -4.13 19.97 31.12
C THR A 7 -4.39 18.63 31.80
N HIS A 8 -5.35 17.87 31.29
CA HIS A 8 -5.63 16.52 31.78
C HIS A 8 -4.47 15.57 31.41
N GLU A 9 -4.17 14.57 32.25
CA GLU A 9 -3.12 13.56 31.99
C GLU A 9 -3.31 12.79 30.67
N THR A 10 -4.55 12.75 30.16
CA THR A 10 -4.92 12.12 28.88
C THR A 10 -4.87 13.06 27.68
N GLN A 11 -4.54 14.33 27.90
CA GLN A 11 -4.42 15.31 26.83
C GLN A 11 -3.06 15.13 26.15
N PRO A 12 -3.01 14.84 24.83
CA PRO A 12 -1.75 14.65 24.15
C PRO A 12 -0.98 15.97 24.15
N GLU A 13 0.15 15.99 24.86
CA GLU A 13 1.08 17.11 24.87
C GLU A 13 1.76 17.18 23.50
N THR A 14 1.19 18.02 22.62
CA THR A 14 1.64 18.23 21.24
C THR A 14 1.40 17.01 20.35
N GLU A 15 0.79 17.21 19.18
CA GLU A 15 0.93 16.31 18.05
C GLU A 15 2.43 16.20 17.75
N ARG A 16 3.11 15.26 18.42
CA ARG A 16 4.41 14.80 17.96
C ARG A 16 4.10 14.25 16.58
N ALA A 17 4.59 14.94 15.55
CA ALA A 17 4.68 14.40 14.20
C ALA A 17 5.19 12.97 14.38
N VAL A 18 4.32 12.00 14.14
CA VAL A 18 4.67 10.59 14.22
C VAL A 18 5.77 10.45 13.19
N ASP A 19 7.00 10.33 13.66
CA ASP A 19 8.11 9.98 12.79
C ASP A 19 7.76 8.63 12.22
N GLU A 20 7.36 8.61 10.95
CA GLU A 20 7.02 7.40 10.19
C GLU A 20 8.19 6.38 10.17
N THR A 21 9.35 6.77 10.70
CA THR A 21 10.59 6.01 10.76
C THR A 21 10.87 5.36 12.12
N TYR A 22 10.14 5.67 13.20
CA TYR A 22 10.41 5.04 14.50
C TYR A 22 9.98 3.57 14.49
N ARG A 23 10.94 2.67 14.25
CA ARG A 23 10.77 1.22 14.35
C ARG A 23 11.33 0.73 15.67
N ASP A 24 10.46 0.19 16.51
CA ASP A 24 10.89 -0.54 17.70
C ASP A 24 11.42 -1.92 17.26
N MET A 25 12.74 -2.12 17.38
CA MET A 25 13.39 -3.37 16.98
C MET A 25 12.85 -4.60 17.74
N ASN A 26 12.32 -4.42 18.95
CA ASN A 26 11.72 -5.51 19.72
C ASN A 26 10.29 -5.86 19.23
N MET A 27 9.63 -4.96 18.50
CA MET A 27 8.28 -5.14 17.98
C MET A 27 8.22 -5.21 16.44
N ASP A 28 9.35 -5.21 15.73
CA ASP A 28 9.40 -5.21 14.26
C ASP A 28 8.58 -6.38 13.66
N GLY A 29 8.59 -7.54 14.31
CA GLY A 29 7.79 -8.69 13.90
C GLY A 29 6.28 -8.43 13.92
N ILE A 30 5.78 -7.72 14.93
CA ILE A 30 4.35 -7.41 15.11
C ILE A 30 3.96 -6.20 14.24
N GLN A 31 4.79 -5.15 14.22
CA GLN A 31 4.57 -3.94 13.42
C GLN A 31 4.50 -4.23 11.92
N ARG A 32 5.27 -5.21 11.43
CA ARG A 32 5.20 -5.69 10.04
C ARG A 32 3.88 -6.36 9.68
N VAL A 33 3.25 -7.04 10.64
CA VAL A 33 2.00 -7.79 10.41
C VAL A 33 0.80 -6.84 10.49
N GLU A 34 0.80 -5.90 11.43
CA GLU A 34 -0.28 -4.94 11.64
C GLU A 34 -0.28 -3.81 10.62
N GLY A 35 0.90 -3.35 10.19
CA GLY A 35 1.04 -2.29 9.18
C GLY A 35 0.88 -2.77 7.74
N GLY A 36 0.52 -4.04 7.51
CA GLY A 36 0.36 -4.64 6.17
C GLY A 36 1.63 -4.72 5.33
N GLY A 37 2.76 -4.15 5.80
CA GLY A 37 4.02 -4.06 5.08
C GLY A 37 3.92 -3.36 3.71
N PRO A 38 5.06 -3.05 3.08
CA PRO A 38 5.03 -2.67 1.67
C PRO A 38 4.53 -3.86 0.84
N ILE A 39 3.65 -3.59 -0.13
CA ILE A 39 3.16 -4.59 -1.09
C ILE A 39 4.39 -5.28 -1.71
N ARG A 40 4.50 -6.60 -1.51
CA ARG A 40 5.60 -7.38 -2.06
C ARG A 40 5.46 -7.44 -3.58
N LYS A 41 6.58 -7.21 -4.28
CA LYS A 41 6.64 -7.45 -5.73
C LYS A 41 6.36 -8.92 -5.98
N VAL A 42 5.40 -9.17 -6.86
CA VAL A 42 4.96 -10.53 -7.17
C VAL A 42 5.72 -11.02 -8.40
N ASN A 43 6.44 -12.14 -8.27
CA ASN A 43 7.12 -12.78 -9.39
C ASN A 43 6.14 -13.71 -10.14
N MET A 44 5.66 -13.25 -11.30
CA MET A 44 4.71 -14.01 -12.12
C MET A 44 5.28 -15.35 -12.64
N SER A 45 6.61 -15.46 -12.76
CA SER A 45 7.26 -16.69 -13.25
C SER A 45 7.26 -17.83 -12.23
N GLU A 46 7.23 -17.48 -10.94
CA GLU A 46 7.22 -18.42 -9.81
C GLU A 46 5.80 -18.87 -9.43
N MET A 47 4.76 -18.31 -10.06
CA MET A 47 3.38 -18.66 -9.75
C MET A 47 2.98 -20.05 -10.23
N PRO A 48 2.02 -20.72 -9.54
CA PRO A 48 1.37 -21.92 -10.03
C PRO A 48 0.78 -21.72 -11.44
N LYS A 49 0.91 -22.74 -12.29
CA LYS A 49 0.50 -22.69 -13.71
C LYS A 49 -0.89 -22.09 -13.93
N PRO A 50 -1.96 -22.44 -13.18
CA PRO A 50 -3.29 -21.89 -13.41
C PRO A 50 -3.36 -20.37 -13.18
N ILE A 51 -2.77 -19.90 -12.08
CA ILE A 51 -2.75 -18.47 -11.71
C ILE A 51 -1.94 -17.69 -12.74
N ARG A 52 -0.82 -18.26 -13.18
CA ARG A 52 0.02 -17.67 -14.21
C ARG A 52 -0.74 -17.50 -15.53
N TYR A 53 -1.47 -18.52 -15.98
CA TYR A 53 -2.28 -18.40 -17.20
C TYR A 53 -3.36 -17.35 -17.06
N PHE A 54 -4.10 -17.34 -15.94
CA PHE A 54 -5.11 -16.32 -15.67
C PHE A 54 -4.53 -14.90 -15.76
N GLY A 55 -3.39 -14.65 -15.09
CA GLY A 55 -2.73 -13.35 -15.13
C GLY A 55 -2.33 -12.93 -16.54
N TYR A 56 -1.76 -13.83 -17.34
CA TYR A 56 -1.43 -13.55 -18.74
C TYR A 56 -2.67 -13.33 -19.62
N THR A 57 -3.76 -14.08 -19.41
CA THR A 57 -5.01 -13.87 -20.14
C THR A 57 -5.59 -12.49 -19.90
N VAL A 58 -5.67 -12.06 -18.63
CA VAL A 58 -6.18 -10.72 -18.28
C VAL A 58 -5.28 -9.63 -18.88
N ALA A 59 -3.96 -9.77 -18.73
CA ALA A 59 -3.01 -8.81 -19.32
C ALA A 59 -3.16 -8.71 -20.84
N THR A 60 -3.38 -9.84 -21.52
CA THR A 60 -3.56 -9.89 -22.98
C THR A 60 -4.85 -9.21 -23.41
N ILE A 61 -5.96 -9.44 -22.71
CA ILE A 61 -7.26 -8.79 -22.99
C ILE A 61 -7.14 -7.28 -22.83
N LEU A 62 -6.50 -6.81 -21.76
CA LEU A 62 -6.31 -5.38 -21.52
C LEU A 62 -5.45 -4.75 -22.62
N LEU A 63 -4.37 -5.41 -23.03
CA LEU A 63 -3.47 -4.92 -24.07
C LEU A 63 -4.17 -4.87 -25.45
N LEU A 64 -4.92 -5.91 -25.81
CA LEU A 64 -5.71 -5.91 -27.04
C LEU A 64 -6.82 -4.85 -27.00
N GLY A 65 -7.51 -4.72 -25.87
CA GLY A 65 -8.57 -3.73 -25.68
C GLY A 65 -8.04 -2.31 -25.84
N THR A 66 -6.91 -1.98 -25.21
CA THR A 66 -6.28 -0.65 -25.37
C THR A 66 -5.79 -0.42 -26.79
N LEU A 67 -5.21 -1.43 -27.44
CA LEU A 67 -4.78 -1.32 -28.84
C LEU A 67 -5.96 -1.04 -29.78
N ILE A 68 -7.09 -1.73 -29.60
CA ILE A 68 -8.31 -1.52 -30.38
C ILE A 68 -8.85 -0.10 -30.18
N LEU A 69 -8.89 0.39 -28.94
CA LEU A 69 -9.36 1.74 -28.64
C LEU A 69 -8.48 2.79 -29.32
N LEU A 70 -7.15 2.65 -29.23
CA LEU A 70 -6.21 3.55 -29.89
C LEU A 70 -6.36 3.53 -31.42
N LEU A 71 -6.54 2.34 -32.00
CA LEU A 71 -6.78 2.21 -33.44
C LEU A 71 -8.11 2.84 -33.85
N SER A 72 -9.16 2.70 -33.04
CA SER A 72 -10.47 3.30 -33.32
C SER A 72 -10.43 4.82 -33.27
N ASP A 73 -9.66 5.40 -32.34
CA ASP A 73 -9.46 6.84 -32.24
C ASP A 73 -8.64 7.37 -33.43
N TRP A 74 -7.58 6.65 -33.83
CA TRP A 74 -6.74 7.01 -34.97
C TRP A 74 -7.48 6.96 -36.33
N LEU A 75 -8.47 6.08 -36.46
CA LEU A 75 -9.23 5.89 -37.70
C LEU A 75 -10.46 6.81 -37.80
N SER A 76 -10.82 7.50 -36.73
CA SER A 76 -11.95 8.44 -36.67
C SER A 76 -11.58 9.85 -37.09
#